data_AF-A0A820TVZ9-F1
#
_entry.id   AF-A0A820TVZ9-F1
#
_cell.length_a   1.000
_cell.length_b   1.000
_cell.length_c   1.000
_cell.angle_alpha   90.00
_cell.angle_beta   90.00
_cell.angle_gamma   90.00
#
_symmetry.space_group_name_H-M   'P 1'
#
loop_
_entity.id
_entity.type
_entity.pdbx_description
1 polymer ?
#
loop_
_entity_poly.entity_id
_entity_poly.type
_entity_poly.pdbx_seq_one_letter_code
_entity_poly.pdbx_strand_id
1 'polypeptide(L)'
;ISHHPPITNFYVSNRKEGFAVQGSILARSKFYGNSLSAILDGTARLTLLNRGEDYIITMPYANCKGILIGKLTMELGGKVTIVCEKTRYSADIEFKLKPFIGGQELTNHIEGKIRLEKDVLYTFSGHWDDEIILVDKATNARSLFWKVSQPIVNSRLKRYVVPIEQQQDNESEK
;
A
#
# COMPACT_ATOMS: atom_id res chain seq x y z
N ILE A 1 -18.26 9.26 -5.46
CA ILE A 1 -19.11 8.66 -6.52
C ILE A 1 -20.27 7.82 -5.98
N SER A 2 -20.17 7.32 -4.75
CA SER A 2 -21.29 6.68 -4.04
C SER A 2 -21.12 6.94 -2.54
N HIS A 3 -22.22 7.19 -1.83
CA HIS A 3 -22.23 7.34 -0.37
C HIS A 3 -22.69 6.05 0.33
N HIS A 4 -23.62 5.31 -0.29
CA HIS A 4 -24.15 4.05 0.21
C HIS A 4 -24.14 2.99 -0.91
N PRO A 5 -23.10 2.15 -0.97
CA PRO A 5 -21.93 2.11 -0.07
C PRO A 5 -20.90 3.22 -0.39
N PRO A 6 -19.98 3.56 0.53
CA PRO A 6 -19.01 4.63 0.31
C PRO A 6 -17.93 4.18 -0.68
N ILE A 7 -17.88 4.84 -1.84
CA ILE A 7 -16.90 4.55 -2.89
C ILE A 7 -16.16 5.83 -3.30
N THR A 8 -14.83 5.73 -3.30
CA THR A 8 -13.91 6.78 -3.72
C THR A 8 -13.16 6.35 -4.97
N ASN A 9 -13.16 7.20 -5.99
CA ASN A 9 -12.29 7.05 -7.15
C ASN A 9 -11.16 8.08 -7.05
N PHE A 10 -9.98 7.70 -7.53
CA PHE A 10 -8.84 8.60 -7.60
C PHE A 10 -8.09 8.44 -8.92
N TYR A 11 -7.44 9.52 -9.33
CA TYR A 11 -6.57 9.57 -10.49
C TYR A 11 -5.38 10.49 -10.17
N VAL A 12 -4.17 10.00 -10.41
CA VAL A 12 -2.92 10.72 -10.25
C VAL A 12 -2.09 10.45 -11.49
N SER A 13 -1.47 11.47 -12.08
CA SER A 13 -0.60 11.25 -13.23
C SER A 13 0.60 12.17 -13.21
N ASN A 14 1.72 11.64 -13.70
CA ASN A 14 2.86 12.43 -14.09
C ASN A 14 3.30 11.97 -15.47
N ARG A 15 2.76 12.63 -16.50
CA ARG A 15 3.05 12.29 -17.90
C ARG A 15 4.51 12.51 -18.27
N LYS A 16 5.17 13.49 -17.65
CA LYS A 16 6.60 13.77 -17.86
C LYS A 16 7.47 12.62 -17.35
N GLU A 17 7.16 12.10 -16.17
CA GLU A 17 7.84 10.93 -15.59
C GLU A 17 7.26 9.59 -16.09
N GLY A 18 6.29 9.63 -17.02
CA GLY A 18 5.81 8.45 -17.73
C GLY A 18 4.90 7.52 -16.93
N PHE A 19 4.15 8.01 -15.94
CA PHE A 19 3.20 7.17 -15.19
C PHE A 19 1.83 7.79 -14.95
N ALA A 20 0.83 6.92 -14.77
CA ALA A 20 -0.49 7.27 -14.25
C ALA A 20 -0.96 6.20 -13.26
N VAL A 21 -1.69 6.62 -12.23
CA VAL A 21 -2.30 5.75 -11.22
C VAL A 21 -3.77 6.10 -11.14
N GLN A 22 -4.63 5.10 -11.20
CA GLN A 22 -6.06 5.28 -11.01
C GLN A 22 -6.62 4.16 -10.17
N GLY A 23 -7.75 4.37 -9.50
CA GLY A 23 -8.37 3.30 -8.76
C GLY A 23 -9.76 3.65 -8.27
N SER A 24 -10.46 2.61 -7.81
CA SER A 24 -11.75 2.70 -7.15
C SER A 24 -11.69 1.88 -5.88
N ILE A 25 -12.07 2.49 -4.76
CA ILE A 25 -12.00 1.88 -3.44
C ILE A 25 -13.38 2.00 -2.79
N LEU A 26 -13.98 0.84 -2.53
CA LEU A 26 -15.11 0.64 -1.64
C LEU A 26 -14.57 0.44 -0.22
N ALA A 27 -14.88 1.37 0.68
CA ALA A 27 -14.51 1.23 2.08
C ALA A 27 -15.61 0.49 2.86
N ARG A 28 -15.24 -0.54 3.63
CA ARG A 28 -16.14 -1.22 4.58
C ARG A 28 -15.52 -1.28 5.95
N SER A 29 -16.30 -0.99 6.97
CA SER A 29 -15.85 -1.07 8.36
C SER A 29 -16.40 -2.32 9.03
N LYS A 30 -15.55 -3.03 9.79
CA LYS A 30 -15.97 -4.14 10.65
C LYS A 30 -15.48 -3.91 12.07
N PHE A 31 -16.41 -3.89 13.02
CA PHE A 31 -16.15 -3.64 14.43
C PHE A 31 -16.08 -4.95 15.21
N TYR A 32 -15.12 -5.05 16.13
CA TYR A 32 -14.83 -6.25 16.93
C TYR A 32 -14.74 -5.94 18.43
N GLY A 33 -15.44 -4.91 18.91
CA GLY A 33 -15.36 -4.47 20.31
C GLY A 33 -14.18 -3.53 20.54
N ASN A 34 -13.02 -4.03 21.00
CA ASN A 34 -11.87 -3.15 21.24
C ASN A 34 -11.03 -2.85 19.98
N SER A 35 -11.50 -3.26 18.79
CA SER A 35 -10.84 -2.99 17.52
C SER A 35 -11.83 -2.82 16.36
N LEU A 36 -11.37 -2.19 15.28
CA LEU A 36 -12.09 -1.96 14.04
C LEU A 36 -11.15 -2.18 12.85
N SER A 37 -11.63 -2.82 11.80
CA SER A 37 -10.91 -2.88 10.52
C SER A 37 -11.65 -2.07 9.46
N ALA A 38 -10.92 -1.19 8.77
CA ALA A 38 -11.32 -0.56 7.52
C ALA A 38 -10.80 -1.40 6.35
N ILE A 39 -11.69 -2.19 5.77
CA ILE A 39 -11.47 -3.04 4.61
C ILE A 39 -11.59 -2.18 3.35
N LEU A 40 -10.56 -2.22 2.52
CA LEU A 40 -10.48 -1.46 1.28
C LEU A 40 -10.66 -2.41 0.09
N ASP A 41 -11.89 -2.51 -0.39
CA ASP A 41 -12.22 -3.34 -1.53
C ASP A 41 -12.06 -2.57 -2.83
N GLY A 42 -11.39 -3.18 -3.80
CA GLY A 42 -11.13 -2.57 -5.09
C GLY A 42 -9.65 -2.66 -5.45
N THR A 43 -9.29 -1.98 -6.52
CA THR A 43 -7.93 -2.04 -7.06
C THR A 43 -7.47 -0.66 -7.52
N ALA A 44 -6.16 -0.48 -7.49
CA ALA A 44 -5.48 0.53 -8.26
C ALA A 44 -4.88 -0.09 -9.53
N ARG A 45 -4.80 0.70 -10.59
CA ARG A 45 -4.00 0.43 -11.78
C ARG A 45 -2.89 1.46 -11.84
N LEU A 46 -1.65 1.01 -11.79
CA LEU A 46 -0.47 1.79 -12.17
C LEU A 46 -0.15 1.48 -13.63
N THR A 47 -0.19 2.50 -14.48
CA THR A 47 0.23 2.41 -15.88
C THR A 47 1.60 3.05 -16.05
N LEU A 48 2.59 2.26 -16.48
CA LEU A 48 3.88 2.76 -16.93
C LEU A 48 3.79 3.06 -18.43
N LEU A 49 3.60 4.34 -18.76
CA LEU A 49 3.27 4.82 -20.10
C LEU A 49 4.35 4.44 -21.12
N ASN A 50 5.63 4.61 -20.74
CA ASN A 50 6.76 4.35 -21.63
C ASN A 50 6.96 2.85 -21.94
N ARG A 51 6.42 1.97 -21.10
CA ARG A 51 6.52 0.51 -21.26
C ARG A 51 5.22 -0.09 -21.82
N GLY A 52 4.13 0.68 -21.82
CA GLY A 52 2.78 0.19 -22.09
C GLY A 52 2.45 -1.00 -21.18
N GLU A 53 2.79 -0.89 -19.90
CA GLU A 53 2.56 -1.91 -18.87
C GLU A 53 1.53 -1.41 -17.86
N ASP A 54 0.57 -2.26 -17.53
CA ASP A 54 -0.41 -2.02 -16.48
C ASP A 54 -0.15 -2.98 -15.31
N TYR A 55 -0.12 -2.42 -14.11
CA TYR A 55 0.03 -3.15 -12.85
C TYR A 55 -1.24 -2.98 -12.03
N ILE A 56 -1.98 -4.07 -11.82
CA ILE A 56 -3.18 -4.10 -10.99
C ILE A 56 -2.78 -4.42 -9.56
N ILE A 57 -3.17 -3.55 -8.63
CA ILE A 57 -2.74 -3.54 -7.23
C ILE A 57 -3.97 -3.64 -6.33
N THR A 58 -4.04 -4.64 -5.44
CA THR A 58 -5.05 -4.69 -4.38
C THR A 58 -4.59 -3.89 -3.15
N MET A 59 -5.51 -3.62 -2.22
CA MET A 59 -5.23 -2.80 -1.05
C MET A 59 -5.10 -3.64 0.23
N PRO A 60 -4.22 -3.27 1.18
CA PRO A 60 -4.29 -3.82 2.52
C PRO A 60 -5.52 -3.25 3.24
N TYR A 61 -5.94 -3.88 4.35
CA TYR A 61 -6.88 -3.24 5.26
C TYR A 61 -6.14 -2.50 6.36
N ALA A 62 -6.76 -1.44 6.89
CA ALA A 62 -6.27 -0.76 8.08
C ALA A 62 -7.00 -1.33 9.31
N ASN A 63 -6.26 -1.68 10.36
CA ASN A 63 -6.79 -2.20 11.60
C ASN A 63 -6.45 -1.27 12.75
N CYS A 64 -7.49 -0.75 13.39
CA CYS A 64 -7.38 0.12 14.55
C CYS A 64 -7.66 -0.68 15.83
N LYS A 65 -6.72 -0.70 16.77
CA LYS A 65 -6.85 -1.34 18.08
C LYS A 65 -6.90 -0.29 19.19
N GLY A 66 -7.51 -0.64 20.33
CA GLY A 66 -7.56 0.22 21.50
C GLY A 66 -8.57 1.37 21.37
N ILE A 67 -9.68 1.11 20.68
CA ILE A 67 -10.74 2.12 20.45
C ILE A 67 -11.48 2.45 21.75
N LEU A 68 -11.65 1.46 22.63
CA LEU A 68 -12.34 1.61 23.90
C LEU A 68 -11.37 1.57 25.10
N ILE A 69 -10.38 0.68 25.05
CA ILE A 69 -9.44 0.44 26.15
C ILE A 69 -8.01 0.32 25.61
N GLY A 70 -7.10 1.09 26.19
CA GLY A 70 -5.68 1.10 25.86
C GLY A 70 -5.29 2.25 24.92
N LYS A 71 -4.10 2.16 24.34
CA LYS A 71 -3.60 3.16 23.39
C LYS A 71 -4.16 2.88 21.99
N LEU A 72 -4.79 3.90 21.40
CA LEU A 72 -5.23 3.84 20.01
C LEU A 72 -4.02 3.62 19.09
N THR A 73 -4.06 2.55 18.31
CA THR A 73 -2.99 2.16 17.38
C THR A 73 -3.59 1.73 16.05
N MET A 74 -2.91 2.06 14.95
CA MET A 74 -3.30 1.65 13.60
C MET A 74 -2.21 0.80 12.98
N GLU A 75 -2.60 -0.30 12.37
CA GLU A 75 -1.71 -1.24 11.69
C GLU A 75 -2.30 -1.60 10.32
N LEU A 76 -1.45 -1.74 9.31
CA LEU A 76 -1.86 -2.33 8.05
C LEU A 76 -1.82 -3.86 8.16
N GLY A 77 -2.81 -4.52 7.58
CA GLY A 77 -2.91 -5.97 7.59
C GLY A 77 -3.42 -6.54 6.27
N GLY A 78 -3.15 -7.83 6.09
CA GLY A 78 -3.69 -8.62 4.99
C GLY A 78 -2.76 -8.72 3.79
N LYS A 79 -3.28 -9.33 2.72
CA LYS A 79 -2.52 -9.64 1.51
C LYS A 79 -2.79 -8.61 0.40
N VAL A 80 -1.71 -8.08 -0.15
CA VAL A 80 -1.69 -7.23 -1.34
C VAL A 80 -1.09 -8.02 -2.49
N THR A 81 -1.68 -7.88 -3.67
CA THR A 81 -1.18 -8.46 -4.90
C THR A 81 -0.88 -7.33 -5.88
N ILE A 82 0.21 -7.48 -6.63
CA ILE A 82 0.58 -6.60 -7.74
C ILE A 82 0.76 -7.51 -8.95
N VAL A 83 0.01 -7.30 -10.02
CA VAL A 83 0.04 -8.18 -11.21
C VAL A 83 0.17 -7.36 -12.47
N CYS A 84 1.14 -7.71 -13.32
CA CYS A 84 1.23 -7.22 -14.69
C CYS A 84 0.96 -8.35 -15.67
N GLU A 85 -0.19 -8.31 -16.34
CA GLU A 85 -0.59 -9.38 -17.27
C GLU A 85 0.35 -9.48 -18.47
N LYS A 86 0.78 -8.33 -19.01
CA LYS A 86 1.66 -8.25 -20.19
C LYS A 86 3.00 -8.92 -19.97
N THR A 87 3.62 -8.69 -18.80
CA THR A 87 4.96 -9.20 -18.50
C THR A 87 4.94 -10.49 -17.70
N ARG A 88 3.75 -10.91 -17.23
CA ARG A 88 3.54 -12.10 -16.40
C ARG A 88 4.20 -12.05 -15.02
N TYR A 89 4.76 -10.89 -14.65
CA TYR A 89 5.27 -10.68 -13.31
C TYR A 89 4.13 -10.46 -12.32
N SER A 90 4.28 -11.01 -11.13
CA SER A 90 3.41 -10.75 -10.00
C SER A 90 4.19 -10.61 -8.70
N ALA A 91 3.60 -9.93 -7.71
CA ALA A 91 4.09 -9.91 -6.35
C ALA A 91 2.96 -10.14 -5.37
N ASP A 92 3.23 -11.00 -4.39
CA ASP A 92 2.39 -11.20 -3.21
C ASP A 92 3.08 -10.50 -2.02
N ILE A 93 2.34 -9.66 -1.30
CA ILE A 93 2.83 -8.93 -0.11
C ILE A 93 1.87 -9.19 1.03
N GLU A 94 2.35 -9.61 2.18
CA GLU A 94 1.57 -9.81 3.39
C GLU A 94 1.98 -8.79 4.44
N PHE A 95 1.06 -7.90 4.79
CA PHE A 95 1.20 -6.98 5.92
C PHE A 95 0.84 -7.75 7.20
N LYS A 96 1.84 -7.94 8.07
CA LYS A 96 1.68 -8.67 9.32
C LYS A 96 1.16 -7.72 10.40
N LEU A 97 0.05 -8.11 11.02
CA LEU A 97 -0.38 -7.47 12.26
C LEU A 97 0.54 -7.89 13.40
N LYS A 98 0.87 -6.95 14.29
CA LYS A 98 1.61 -7.25 15.50
C LYS A 98 0.84 -8.28 16.35
N PRO A 99 1.45 -9.43 16.67
CA PRO A 99 0.86 -10.41 17.58
C PRO A 99 0.67 -9.86 18.99
N PHE A 100 -0.20 -10.48 19.78
CA PHE A 100 -0.37 -10.11 21.19
C PHE A 100 0.87 -10.43 22.04
N ILE A 101 1.58 -11.51 21.69
CA ILE A 101 2.83 -11.94 22.32
C ILE A 101 3.98 -11.65 21.35
N GLY A 102 4.91 -10.78 21.76
CA GLY A 102 6.04 -10.35 20.94
C GLY A 102 6.38 -8.89 21.22
N GLY A 103 7.58 -8.46 20.83
CA GLY A 103 8.03 -7.10 21.06
C GLY A 103 7.63 -6.13 19.96
N GLN A 104 8.18 -4.91 20.02
CA GLN A 104 7.89 -3.87 19.04
C GLN A 104 8.50 -4.14 17.66
N GLU A 105 9.52 -5.01 17.59
CA GLU A 105 10.18 -5.50 16.38
C GLU A 105 9.29 -6.29 15.42
N LEU A 106 8.03 -6.57 15.80
CA LEU A 106 7.04 -7.22 14.92
C LEU A 106 6.04 -6.20 14.34
N THR A 107 6.15 -4.93 14.71
CA THR A 107 5.28 -3.87 14.21
C THR A 107 5.69 -3.51 12.79
N ASN A 108 4.71 -3.20 11.93
CA ASN A 108 4.95 -2.77 10.55
C ASN A 108 5.74 -3.77 9.69
N HIS A 109 5.74 -5.05 10.07
CA HIS A 109 6.45 -6.08 9.34
C HIS A 109 5.66 -6.49 8.09
N ILE A 110 6.39 -6.74 7.00
CA ILE A 110 5.87 -7.31 5.76
C ILE A 110 6.73 -8.48 5.31
N GLU A 111 6.10 -9.41 4.61
CA GLU A 111 6.77 -10.47 3.87
C GLU A 111 6.20 -10.53 2.47
N GLY A 112 6.99 -10.94 1.50
CA GLY A 112 6.47 -11.08 0.15
C GLY A 112 7.35 -11.85 -0.80
N LYS A 113 6.80 -12.05 -1.99
CA LYS A 113 7.40 -12.84 -3.05
C LYS A 113 7.19 -12.15 -4.38
N ILE A 114 8.22 -12.08 -5.21
CA ILE A 114 8.15 -11.63 -6.59
C ILE A 114 8.27 -12.86 -7.50
N ARG A 115 7.39 -12.93 -8.49
CA ARG A 115 7.23 -14.07 -9.38
C ARG A 115 7.30 -13.67 -10.83
N LEU A 116 7.75 -14.61 -11.64
CA LEU A 116 7.41 -14.69 -13.04
C LEU A 116 6.52 -15.92 -13.19
N GLU A 117 5.25 -15.69 -13.53
CA GLU A 117 4.21 -16.73 -13.52
C GLU A 117 4.11 -17.47 -12.17
N LYS A 118 4.56 -18.73 -12.13
CA LYS A 118 4.52 -19.59 -10.93
C LYS A 118 5.86 -19.60 -10.19
N ASP A 119 6.94 -19.18 -10.84
CA ASP A 119 8.28 -19.29 -10.30
C ASP A 119 8.58 -18.15 -9.35
N VAL A 120 9.08 -18.50 -8.16
CA VAL A 120 9.50 -17.51 -7.17
C VAL A 120 10.91 -17.04 -7.52
N LEU A 121 11.02 -15.81 -8.01
CA LEU A 121 12.31 -15.22 -8.34
C LEU A 121 12.97 -14.62 -7.11
N TYR A 122 12.17 -13.91 -6.29
CA TYR A 122 12.65 -13.25 -5.09
C TYR A 122 11.68 -13.43 -3.93
N THR A 123 12.23 -13.41 -2.73
CA THR A 123 11.46 -13.21 -1.50
C THR A 123 11.95 -11.95 -0.80
N PHE A 124 11.08 -11.23 -0.10
CA PHE A 124 11.50 -10.09 0.69
C PHE A 124 10.81 -10.08 2.05
N SER A 125 11.46 -9.46 3.03
CA SER A 125 10.94 -9.33 4.39
C SER A 125 11.54 -8.11 5.07
N GLY A 126 10.79 -7.50 5.98
CA GLY A 126 11.28 -6.40 6.81
C GLY A 126 10.15 -5.44 7.20
N HIS A 127 10.50 -4.21 7.47
CA HIS A 127 9.62 -3.16 7.97
C HIS A 127 9.31 -2.15 6.88
N TRP A 128 8.03 -1.94 6.56
CA TRP A 128 7.63 -1.01 5.49
C TRP A 128 7.94 0.46 5.81
N ASP A 129 8.15 0.76 7.08
CA ASP A 129 8.52 2.08 7.61
C ASP A 129 10.01 2.21 7.97
N ASP A 130 10.82 1.15 7.80
CA ASP A 130 12.27 1.19 7.99
C ASP A 130 13.00 0.46 6.85
N GLU A 131 13.27 -0.84 6.99
CA GLU A 131 14.12 -1.59 6.06
C GLU A 131 13.46 -2.87 5.55
N ILE A 132 13.60 -3.14 4.26
CA ILE A 132 13.19 -4.40 3.63
C ILE A 132 14.40 -5.00 2.92
N ILE A 133 14.64 -6.29 3.17
CA ILE A 133 15.69 -7.07 2.53
C ILE A 133 15.08 -7.97 1.45
N LEU A 134 15.72 -8.00 0.28
CA LEU A 134 15.41 -8.91 -0.82
C LEU A 134 16.36 -10.12 -0.76
N VAL A 135 15.85 -11.29 -1.09
CA VAL A 135 16.62 -12.52 -1.26
C VAL A 135 16.34 -13.06 -2.66
N ASP A 136 17.39 -13.19 -3.45
CA ASP A 136 17.35 -13.85 -4.76
C ASP A 136 17.24 -15.36 -4.58
N LYS A 137 16.23 -15.98 -5.19
CA LYS A 137 15.96 -17.40 -4.94
C LYS A 137 16.95 -18.35 -5.64
N ALA A 138 17.57 -17.91 -6.74
CA ALA A 138 18.53 -18.71 -7.48
C ALA A 138 19.90 -18.73 -6.78
N THR A 139 20.31 -17.60 -6.22
CA THR A 139 21.65 -17.43 -5.64
C THR A 139 21.67 -17.45 -4.11
N ASN A 140 20.51 -17.26 -3.45
CA ASN A 140 20.37 -16.94 -2.03
C ASN A 140 21.10 -15.64 -1.61
N ALA A 141 21.48 -14.80 -2.56
CA ALA A 141 22.09 -13.51 -2.28
C ALA A 141 21.08 -12.59 -1.58
N ARG A 142 21.54 -11.89 -0.54
CA ARG A 142 20.75 -10.91 0.20
C ARG A 142 21.16 -9.50 -0.21
N SER A 143 20.19 -8.63 -0.45
CA SER A 143 20.43 -7.23 -0.77
C SER A 143 19.40 -6.33 -0.11
N LEU A 144 19.80 -5.10 0.19
CA LEU A 144 18.86 -4.07 0.60
C LEU A 144 17.85 -3.80 -0.52
N PHE A 145 16.56 -3.98 -0.24
CA PHE A 145 15.49 -3.71 -1.21
C PHE A 145 14.94 -2.30 -1.09
N TRP A 146 14.67 -1.90 0.15
CA TRP A 146 14.10 -0.61 0.48
C TRP A 146 14.61 -0.17 1.85
N LYS A 147 14.92 1.12 1.98
CA LYS A 147 15.24 1.76 3.25
C LYS A 147 14.56 3.11 3.32
N VAL A 148 13.80 3.36 4.36
CA VAL A 148 13.35 4.70 4.69
C VAL A 148 14.56 5.47 5.21
N SER A 149 15.02 6.42 4.41
CA SER A 149 16.17 7.28 4.73
C SER A 149 15.75 8.75 4.69
N GLN A 150 16.43 9.60 5.47
CA GLN A 150 16.15 11.03 5.47
C GLN A 150 16.25 11.67 4.07
N PRO A 151 17.22 11.30 3.21
CA PRO A 151 17.23 11.76 1.82
C PRO A 151 15.97 11.40 1.03
N ILE A 152 15.44 10.18 1.17
CA ILE A 152 14.19 9.76 0.51
C ILE A 152 12.99 10.52 1.05
N VAL A 153 12.94 10.78 2.36
CA VAL A 153 11.88 11.58 2.97
C VAL A 153 11.92 13.01 2.44
N ASN A 154 13.12 13.59 2.33
CA ASN A 154 13.32 14.95 1.84
C ASN A 154 13.08 15.10 0.33
N SER A 155 13.17 14.00 -0.44
CA SER A 155 12.90 14.00 -1.89
C SER A 155 11.44 13.77 -2.26
N ARG A 156 10.54 13.60 -1.29
CA ARG A 156 9.09 13.46 -1.53
C ARG A 156 8.57 14.68 -2.27
N LEU A 157 7.73 14.44 -3.27
CA LEU A 157 7.08 15.52 -4.02
C LEU A 157 6.26 16.40 -3.08
N LYS A 158 6.44 17.72 -3.19
CA LYS A 158 5.63 18.68 -2.47
C LYS A 158 4.18 18.62 -2.98
N ARG A 159 3.23 18.36 -2.08
CA ARG A 159 1.80 18.47 -2.38
C ARG A 159 1.45 19.96 -2.45
N TYR A 160 0.85 20.37 -3.54
CA TYR A 160 0.20 21.67 -3.68
C TYR A 160 -1.31 21.43 -3.68
N VAL A 161 -2.04 22.29 -2.96
CA VAL A 161 -3.51 22.26 -2.88
C VAL A 161 -4.05 23.58 -3.38
N VAL A 162 -5.30 23.57 -3.83
CA VAL A 162 -6.01 24.80 -4.21
C VAL A 162 -6.22 25.63 -2.93
N PRO A 163 -5.89 26.94 -2.92
CA PRO A 163 -6.17 27.80 -1.77
C PRO A 163 -7.66 27.78 -1.42
N ILE A 164 -8.01 27.80 -0.12
CA ILE A 164 -9.39 27.63 0.38
C ILE A 164 -10.35 28.64 -0.28
N GLU A 165 -9.91 29.88 -0.46
CA GLU A 165 -10.71 30.94 -1.09
C GLU A 165 -11.03 30.69 -2.59
N GLN A 166 -10.30 29.78 -3.24
CA GLN A 166 -10.49 29.39 -4.65
C GLN A 166 -11.17 28.02 -4.79
N GLN A 167 -11.43 27.32 -3.69
CA GLN A 167 -12.08 26.02 -3.69
C GLN A 167 -13.58 26.14 -3.98
N GLN A 168 -14.11 25.19 -4.74
CA GLN A 168 -15.54 24.99 -4.94
C GLN A 168 -16.21 24.42 -3.68
N ASP A 169 -17.53 24.59 -3.53
CA ASP A 169 -18.28 24.21 -2.33
C ASP A 169 -18.26 22.71 -1.98
N ASN A 170 -17.85 21.87 -2.93
CA ASN A 170 -17.74 20.42 -2.78
C ASN A 170 -16.29 19.90 -2.84
N GLU A 171 -15.29 20.79 -2.78
CA GLU A 171 -13.90 20.39 -2.55
C GLU A 171 -13.68 20.10 -1.06
N SER A 172 -13.00 18.99 -0.75
CA SER A 172 -13.02 18.37 0.58
C SER A 172 -12.52 19.23 1.75
N GLU A 173 -11.77 20.32 1.51
CA GLU A 173 -11.22 21.18 2.56
C GLU A 173 -12.10 22.42 2.85
N LYS A 174 -13.14 22.69 2.04
CA LYS A 174 -14.10 23.79 2.23
C LYS A 174 -15.33 23.34 3.01
#